data_AF-J3N485-F1
#
_entry.id   AF-J3N485-F1
#
_cell.length_a   1.000
_cell.length_b   1.000
_cell.length_c   1.000
_cell.angle_alpha   90.00
_cell.angle_beta   90.00
_cell.angle_gamma   90.00
#
_symmetry.space_group_name_H-M   'P 1'
#
loop_
_entity.id
_entity.type
_entity.pdbx_description
1 polymer ?
#
loop_
_entity_poly.entity_id
_entity_poly.type
_entity_poly.pdbx_seq_one_letter_code
_entity_poly.pdbx_strand_id
1 'polypeptide(L)'
;MCEGLVDGRLLQAPCRCNAKNDGGGHVDGQHGAVVVVVVVPNSETCEPAPVLEDRPPSVRKGGAVLEEAAAILRLSLPMIMTALILYVRPMISMLFLGRLGELALAGGSLAIGFANITGYSVLSGLAMGMEPVCGQAVGAKNFPLVGATMQRMVLLLLAVSVPVAFLWTKMEPLLLLCGQDAAIAAAAQRYILFCLPDLFFLSFLHPLRIYLRTQSINLPITACAALAIAIHLPINYLLVTVLGLGIEGVALASAWANFNLVLFLLAFVYVSGVHRDTGGFSLPRNLFKDVDGWMRLVRLAVESCASVCLEWWWYEIMILLCGLLANPKATVASMGILIQTTSLLYIFPSSLSFGVSTRAKLAQVLAGAIDVNGAGVNDAAAHVKVAAPHGDEDSSLLITVSG
;
A
#
# COMPACT_ATOMS: atom_id res chain seq x y z
N MET A 1 25.78 -17.87 23.83
CA MET A 1 25.73 -19.35 23.71
C MET A 1 25.63 -19.70 22.25
N CYS A 2 26.74 -20.09 21.64
CA CYS A 2 26.76 -20.94 20.47
C CYS A 2 27.67 -22.11 20.86
N GLU A 3 27.08 -23.24 21.20
CA GLU A 3 27.79 -24.52 21.22
C GLU A 3 27.74 -25.09 19.80
N GLY A 4 28.89 -25.53 19.32
CA GLY A 4 29.07 -26.14 18.00
C GLY A 4 30.51 -26.60 17.90
N LEU A 5 30.77 -27.83 18.36
CA LEU A 5 32.03 -28.56 18.28
C LEU A 5 32.22 -29.10 16.86
N VAL A 6 33.43 -28.95 16.31
CA VAL A 6 33.96 -29.86 15.28
C VAL A 6 35.42 -30.18 15.67
N ASP A 7 35.69 -31.46 15.93
CA ASP A 7 37.00 -32.09 16.19
C ASP A 7 37.90 -31.53 17.31
N GLY A 8 37.30 -31.17 18.45
CA GLY A 8 37.95 -31.34 19.76
C GLY A 8 39.21 -30.51 20.10
N ARG A 9 39.57 -29.45 19.36
CA ARG A 9 40.65 -28.52 19.77
C ARG A 9 40.32 -27.05 19.46
N LEU A 10 40.45 -26.19 20.47
CA LEU A 10 40.52 -24.72 20.33
C LEU A 10 41.93 -24.35 19.83
N LEU A 11 42.03 -23.60 18.73
CA LEU A 11 43.30 -23.00 18.30
C LEU A 11 43.32 -21.50 18.59
N GLN A 12 44.38 -21.09 19.30
CA GLN A 12 44.71 -19.75 19.75
C GLN A 12 45.46 -18.95 18.66
N ALA A 13 45.25 -17.62 18.70
CA ALA A 13 46.07 -16.50 18.17
C ALA A 13 45.84 -16.00 16.71
N PRO A 14 45.96 -14.68 16.44
CA PRO A 14 45.43 -14.04 15.23
C PRO A 14 46.51 -13.65 14.20
N CYS A 15 46.19 -13.75 12.91
CA CYS A 15 47.01 -13.22 11.81
C CYS A 15 46.63 -11.77 11.45
N ARG A 16 47.63 -10.88 11.38
CA ARG A 16 47.52 -9.47 10.96
C ARG A 16 47.51 -9.36 9.43
N CYS A 17 46.54 -8.65 8.86
CA CYS A 17 46.57 -8.21 7.45
C CYS A 17 47.37 -6.91 7.29
N ASN A 18 48.14 -6.86 6.21
CA ASN A 18 49.13 -5.84 5.87
C ASN A 18 48.44 -4.53 5.43
N ALA A 19 48.55 -3.46 6.21
CA ALA A 19 48.10 -2.12 5.84
C ALA A 19 49.20 -1.37 5.09
N LYS A 20 48.85 -0.79 3.95
CA LYS A 20 49.72 0.04 3.11
C LYS A 20 50.04 1.34 3.87
N ASN A 21 51.34 1.63 4.04
CA ASN A 21 51.87 2.85 4.64
C ASN A 21 51.33 4.10 3.94
N ASP A 22 50.76 5.03 4.71
CA ASP A 22 50.99 6.47 4.56
C ASP A 22 50.59 7.19 5.87
N GLY A 23 51.54 7.95 6.43
CA GLY A 23 51.32 9.07 7.35
C GLY A 23 50.92 8.77 8.81
N GLY A 24 51.82 9.10 9.75
CA GLY A 24 51.58 8.97 11.19
C GLY A 24 50.47 9.87 11.76
N GLY A 25 49.77 9.35 12.76
CA GLY A 25 48.79 10.08 13.55
C GLY A 25 48.11 9.15 14.55
N HIS A 26 48.39 9.37 15.83
CA HIS A 26 47.87 8.64 16.98
C HIS A 26 46.46 9.14 17.34
N VAL A 27 45.42 8.28 17.35
CA VAL A 27 44.16 8.55 18.07
C VAL A 27 43.50 7.24 18.54
N ASP A 28 43.17 7.21 19.83
CA ASP A 28 42.34 6.26 20.57
C ASP A 28 40.93 6.05 20.01
N GLY A 29 40.33 4.88 20.29
CA GLY A 29 38.87 4.76 20.31
C GLY A 29 38.30 3.41 19.90
N GLN A 30 37.73 2.70 20.88
CA GLN A 30 36.78 1.59 20.78
C GLN A 30 35.93 1.60 19.49
N HIS A 31 35.94 0.52 18.71
CA HIS A 31 34.79 -0.03 17.94
C HIS A 31 35.11 -1.50 17.61
N GLY A 32 34.24 -2.43 18.01
CA GLY A 32 34.42 -3.87 17.78
C GLY A 32 34.17 -4.24 16.31
N ALA A 33 35.24 -4.53 15.57
CA ALA A 33 35.17 -5.10 14.24
C ALA A 33 35.05 -6.64 14.32
N VAL A 34 33.99 -7.19 13.74
CA VAL A 34 33.84 -8.65 13.54
C VAL A 34 34.65 -9.04 12.31
N VAL A 35 35.73 -9.79 12.51
CA VAL A 35 36.56 -10.35 11.43
C VAL A 35 36.01 -11.72 11.04
N VAL A 36 35.60 -11.86 9.78
CA VAL A 36 35.20 -13.16 9.20
C VAL A 36 36.45 -13.80 8.59
N VAL A 37 36.90 -14.93 9.13
CA VAL A 37 38.02 -15.72 8.57
C VAL A 37 37.44 -16.74 7.59
N VAL A 38 37.76 -16.58 6.31
CA VAL A 38 37.45 -17.57 5.26
C VAL A 38 38.64 -18.53 5.16
N VAL A 39 38.41 -19.81 5.46
CA VAL A 39 39.43 -20.86 5.27
C VAL A 39 39.29 -21.40 3.83
N VAL A 40 40.32 -21.18 3.01
CA VAL A 40 40.43 -21.78 1.67
C VAL A 40 41.23 -23.09 1.82
N PRO A 41 40.78 -24.22 1.25
CA PRO A 41 41.55 -25.46 1.30
C PRO A 41 42.78 -25.35 0.37
N ASN A 42 43.95 -25.76 0.86
CA ASN A 42 45.15 -25.92 0.05
C ASN A 42 44.96 -27.07 -0.95
N SER A 43 44.75 -26.76 -2.23
CA SER A 43 45.01 -27.70 -3.33
C SER A 43 46.21 -27.20 -4.14
N GLU A 44 47.26 -28.02 -4.22
CA GLU A 44 48.53 -27.74 -4.91
C GLU A 44 48.45 -27.88 -6.45
N THR A 45 47.26 -27.70 -7.05
CA THR A 45 47.10 -27.65 -8.50
C THR A 45 46.39 -26.36 -8.86
N CYS A 46 47.18 -25.35 -9.23
CA CYS A 46 46.68 -24.08 -9.74
C CYS A 46 46.18 -24.32 -11.17
N GLU A 47 44.96 -24.85 -11.31
CA GLU A 47 44.21 -24.65 -12.55
C GLU A 47 44.04 -23.14 -12.72
N PRO A 48 44.29 -22.57 -13.92
CA PRO A 48 44.02 -21.17 -14.15
C PRO A 48 42.56 -20.92 -13.79
N ALA A 49 42.32 -19.96 -12.90
CA ALA A 49 40.98 -19.54 -12.53
C ALA A 49 40.16 -19.39 -13.82
N PRO A 50 38.91 -19.91 -13.87
CA PRO A 50 38.07 -19.70 -15.04
C PRO A 50 38.07 -18.20 -15.32
N VAL A 51 38.51 -17.82 -16.51
CA VAL A 51 38.39 -16.45 -16.99
C VAL A 51 36.89 -16.20 -17.02
N LEU A 52 36.37 -15.57 -15.97
CA LEU A 52 35.10 -14.89 -16.01
C LEU A 52 35.24 -13.92 -17.18
N GLU A 53 34.58 -14.21 -18.30
CA GLU A 53 34.42 -13.23 -19.35
C GLU A 53 33.90 -11.96 -18.69
N ASP A 54 34.76 -10.94 -18.65
CA ASP A 54 34.37 -9.62 -18.22
C ASP A 54 33.24 -9.18 -19.15
N ARG A 55 32.07 -9.01 -18.52
CA ARG A 55 30.90 -8.29 -19.02
C ARG A 55 29.99 -9.12 -19.96
N PRO A 56 28.69 -9.30 -19.61
CA PRO A 56 27.71 -9.63 -20.64
C PRO A 56 27.79 -8.54 -21.73
N PRO A 57 27.57 -8.90 -23.02
CA PRO A 57 27.70 -7.97 -24.13
C PRO A 57 26.92 -6.70 -23.81
N SER A 58 27.57 -5.56 -24.04
CA SER A 58 27.05 -4.23 -23.74
C SER A 58 25.58 -4.13 -24.14
N VAL A 59 24.68 -4.32 -23.18
CA VAL A 59 23.25 -4.08 -23.37
C VAL A 59 23.18 -2.63 -23.81
N ARG A 60 22.71 -2.40 -25.05
CA ARG A 60 22.51 -1.06 -25.61
C ARG A 60 21.72 -0.25 -24.58
N LYS A 61 22.41 0.59 -23.79
CA LYS A 61 21.85 1.25 -22.61
C LYS A 61 20.59 2.05 -22.93
N GLY A 62 20.49 2.60 -24.14
CA GLY A 62 19.28 3.31 -24.59
C GLY A 62 18.08 2.38 -24.86
N GLY A 63 18.29 1.26 -25.55
CA GLY A 63 17.22 0.32 -25.92
C GLY A 63 16.61 -0.38 -24.72
N ALA A 64 17.46 -0.86 -23.81
CA ALA A 64 17.00 -1.52 -22.58
C ALA A 64 16.30 -0.55 -21.61
N VAL A 65 16.74 0.71 -21.52
CA VAL A 65 16.05 1.73 -20.73
C VAL A 65 14.69 2.10 -21.33
N LEU A 66 14.60 2.20 -22.66
CA LEU A 66 13.34 2.45 -23.37
C LEU A 66 12.35 1.29 -23.21
N GLU A 67 12.82 0.05 -23.30
CA GLU A 67 11.99 -1.14 -23.07
C GLU A 67 11.49 -1.21 -21.62
N GLU A 68 12.36 -0.91 -20.66
CA GLU A 68 12.00 -0.90 -19.24
C GLU A 68 11.00 0.23 -18.93
N ALA A 69 11.22 1.42 -19.47
CA ALA A 69 10.28 2.54 -19.37
C ALA A 69 8.93 2.20 -20.01
N ALA A 70 8.91 1.55 -21.17
CA ALA A 70 7.68 1.12 -21.83
C ALA A 70 6.94 0.05 -21.02
N ALA A 71 7.66 -0.88 -20.37
CA ALA A 71 7.06 -1.89 -19.50
C ALA A 71 6.42 -1.26 -18.26
N ILE A 72 7.12 -0.33 -17.60
CA ILE A 72 6.59 0.42 -16.45
C ILE A 72 5.34 1.21 -16.86
N LEU A 73 5.39 1.88 -18.03
CA LEU A 73 4.27 2.67 -18.52
C LEU A 73 3.04 1.80 -18.82
N ARG A 74 3.24 0.62 -19.44
CA ARG A 74 2.16 -0.35 -19.70
C ARG A 74 1.49 -0.85 -18.42
N LEU A 75 2.25 -1.04 -17.34
CA LEU A 75 1.71 -1.42 -16.03
C LEU A 75 0.98 -0.26 -15.34
N SER A 76 1.53 0.96 -15.47
CA SER A 76 1.03 2.16 -14.79
C SER A 76 -0.26 2.69 -15.41
N LEU A 77 -0.45 2.55 -16.73
CA LEU A 77 -1.59 3.13 -17.45
C LEU A 77 -2.96 2.63 -16.94
N PRO A 78 -3.20 1.31 -16.75
CA PRO A 78 -4.43 0.83 -16.13
C PRO A 78 -4.65 1.37 -14.70
N MET A 79 -3.57 1.59 -13.93
CA MET A 79 -3.67 2.13 -12.57
C MET A 79 -4.05 3.61 -12.59
N ILE A 80 -3.49 4.41 -13.51
CA ILE A 80 -3.89 5.81 -13.75
C ILE A 80 -5.37 5.85 -14.10
N MET A 81 -5.81 5.04 -15.07
CA MET A 81 -7.21 4.98 -15.48
C MET A 81 -8.12 4.59 -14.32
N THR A 82 -7.73 3.60 -13.53
CA THR A 82 -8.50 3.17 -12.34
C THR A 82 -8.67 4.32 -11.35
N ALA A 83 -7.59 5.04 -11.05
CA ALA A 83 -7.62 6.15 -10.11
C ALA A 83 -8.48 7.32 -10.62
N LEU A 84 -8.37 7.67 -11.91
CA LEU A 84 -9.21 8.68 -12.55
C LEU A 84 -10.70 8.30 -12.50
N ILE A 85 -11.03 7.05 -12.81
CA ILE A 85 -12.40 6.53 -12.75
C ILE A 85 -12.95 6.63 -11.32
N LEU A 86 -12.17 6.23 -10.32
CA LEU A 86 -12.58 6.29 -8.92
C LEU A 86 -12.74 7.74 -8.43
N TYR A 87 -12.03 8.69 -9.02
CA TYR A 87 -12.17 10.13 -8.74
C TYR A 87 -13.52 10.71 -9.20
N VAL A 88 -14.16 10.10 -10.19
CA VAL A 88 -15.49 10.52 -10.66
C VAL A 88 -16.58 10.26 -9.60
N ARG A 89 -16.40 9.24 -8.75
CA ARG A 89 -17.38 8.88 -7.70
C ARG A 89 -17.70 10.03 -6.74
N PRO A 90 -16.72 10.62 -6.01
CA PRO A 90 -17.01 11.73 -5.11
C PRO A 90 -17.55 12.95 -5.86
N MET A 91 -17.13 13.19 -7.12
CA MET A 91 -17.69 14.28 -7.93
C MET A 91 -19.20 14.11 -8.18
N ILE A 92 -19.65 12.90 -8.53
CA ILE A 92 -21.08 12.61 -8.69
C ILE A 92 -21.81 12.86 -7.37
N SER A 93 -21.31 12.32 -6.26
CA SER A 93 -21.95 12.49 -4.94
C SER A 93 -22.07 13.97 -4.55
N MET A 94 -21.01 14.77 -4.77
CA MET A 94 -21.02 16.20 -4.48
C MET A 94 -21.98 16.99 -5.38
N LEU A 95 -22.15 16.60 -6.65
CA LEU A 95 -23.14 17.20 -7.54
C LEU A 95 -24.56 17.01 -7.00
N PHE A 96 -24.90 15.81 -6.52
CA PHE A 96 -26.22 15.55 -5.94
C PHE A 96 -26.42 16.28 -4.61
N LEU A 97 -25.42 16.32 -3.73
CA LEU A 97 -25.49 17.13 -2.50
C LEU A 97 -25.71 18.62 -2.80
N GLY A 98 -24.99 19.16 -3.79
CA GLY A 98 -25.16 20.56 -4.22
C GLY A 98 -26.57 20.86 -4.75
N ARG A 99 -27.19 19.90 -5.47
CA ARG A 99 -28.57 20.05 -5.95
C ARG A 99 -29.63 19.99 -4.85
N LEU A 100 -29.33 19.33 -3.73
CA LEU A 100 -30.23 19.27 -2.57
C LEU A 100 -30.25 20.58 -1.76
N GLY A 101 -29.27 21.46 -1.97
CA GLY A 101 -29.18 22.79 -1.36
C GLY A 101 -27.99 22.94 -0.41
N GLU A 102 -27.80 24.17 0.09
CA GLU A 102 -26.62 24.56 0.86
C GLU A 102 -26.45 23.75 2.15
N LEU A 103 -27.55 23.47 2.87
CA LEU A 103 -27.50 22.70 4.11
C LEU A 103 -27.04 21.25 3.87
N ALA A 104 -27.56 20.60 2.82
CA ALA A 104 -27.18 19.23 2.48
C ALA A 104 -25.72 19.17 2.01
N LEU A 105 -25.29 20.14 1.21
CA LEU A 105 -23.91 20.26 0.77
C LEU A 105 -22.95 20.48 1.94
N ALA A 106 -23.26 21.41 2.85
CA ALA A 106 -22.44 21.68 4.03
C ALA A 106 -22.37 20.48 4.98
N GLY A 107 -23.53 19.90 5.34
CA GLY A 107 -23.59 18.73 6.21
C GLY A 107 -22.91 17.50 5.59
N GLY A 108 -23.17 17.22 4.31
CA GLY A 108 -22.55 16.10 3.59
C GLY A 108 -21.04 16.27 3.45
N SER A 109 -20.55 17.48 3.13
CA SER A 109 -19.11 17.75 3.05
C SER A 109 -18.43 17.58 4.41
N LEU A 110 -19.06 18.08 5.47
CA LEU A 110 -18.56 17.94 6.84
C LEU A 110 -18.52 16.46 7.28
N ALA A 111 -19.56 15.69 6.94
CA ALA A 111 -19.60 14.24 7.15
C ALA A 111 -18.50 13.50 6.41
N ILE A 112 -18.24 13.85 5.15
CA ILE A 112 -17.17 13.26 4.34
C ILE A 112 -15.80 13.59 4.96
N GLY A 113 -15.53 14.83 5.35
CA GLY A 113 -14.28 15.20 6.02
C GLY A 113 -14.07 14.44 7.34
N PHE A 114 -15.12 14.34 8.16
CA PHE A 114 -15.07 13.55 9.40
C PHE A 114 -14.80 12.07 9.11
N ALA A 115 -15.46 11.48 8.11
CA ALA A 115 -15.25 10.10 7.70
C ALA A 115 -13.84 9.87 7.13
N ASN A 116 -13.30 10.82 6.35
CA ASN A 116 -11.93 10.79 5.85
C ASN A 116 -10.92 10.73 7.00
N ILE A 117 -11.08 11.58 8.02
CA ILE A 117 -10.16 11.65 9.17
C ILE A 117 -10.25 10.39 10.02
N THR A 118 -11.45 9.95 10.33
CA THR A 118 -11.68 8.97 11.42
C THR A 118 -11.81 7.52 10.93
N GLY A 119 -12.12 7.29 9.66
CA GLY A 119 -12.42 5.98 9.12
C GLY A 119 -11.71 5.65 7.82
N TYR A 120 -11.98 6.41 6.75
CA TYR A 120 -11.49 6.05 5.41
C TYR A 120 -9.97 6.08 5.30
N SER A 121 -9.28 7.07 5.88
CA SER A 121 -7.81 7.11 5.90
C SER A 121 -7.23 5.94 6.71
N VAL A 122 -7.84 5.63 7.86
CA VAL A 122 -7.43 4.54 8.75
C VAL A 122 -7.55 3.18 8.05
N LEU A 123 -8.70 2.88 7.45
CA LEU A 123 -8.93 1.63 6.73
C LEU A 123 -8.00 1.50 5.52
N SER A 124 -7.84 2.58 4.75
CA SER A 124 -6.94 2.61 3.60
C SER A 124 -5.48 2.41 4.00
N GLY A 125 -5.03 3.11 5.05
CA GLY A 125 -3.67 3.08 5.54
C GLY A 125 -3.28 1.74 6.17
N LEU A 126 -4.15 1.14 6.98
CA LEU A 126 -3.97 -0.21 7.50
C LEU A 126 -3.83 -1.23 6.36
N ALA A 127 -4.72 -1.14 5.36
CA ALA A 127 -4.68 -2.04 4.21
C ALA A 127 -3.35 -1.94 3.46
N MET A 128 -2.79 -0.74 3.28
CA MET A 128 -1.50 -0.55 2.59
C MET A 128 -0.34 -1.33 3.23
N GLY A 129 -0.38 -1.59 4.55
CA GLY A 129 0.64 -2.40 5.23
C GLY A 129 0.72 -3.86 4.76
N MET A 130 -0.28 -4.37 4.03
CA MET A 130 -0.22 -5.71 3.46
C MET A 130 0.63 -5.78 2.17
N GLU A 131 0.89 -4.64 1.51
CA GLU A 131 1.53 -4.60 0.20
C GLU A 131 2.99 -5.08 0.21
N PRO A 132 3.83 -4.75 1.21
CA PRO A 132 5.17 -5.32 1.33
C PRO A 132 5.13 -6.85 1.50
N VAL A 133 4.22 -7.35 2.35
CA VAL A 133 4.06 -8.80 2.62
C VAL A 133 3.64 -9.53 1.36
N CYS A 134 2.60 -9.05 0.67
CA CYS A 134 2.11 -9.65 -0.56
C CYS A 134 3.15 -9.53 -1.69
N GLY A 135 3.86 -8.40 -1.77
CA GLY A 135 4.91 -8.20 -2.76
C GLY A 135 6.07 -9.18 -2.61
N GLN A 136 6.55 -9.39 -1.37
CA GLN A 136 7.57 -10.39 -1.06
C GLN A 136 7.08 -11.81 -1.34
N ALA A 137 5.82 -12.11 -0.96
CA ALA A 137 5.21 -13.41 -1.19
C ALA A 137 5.09 -13.74 -2.68
N VAL A 138 4.65 -12.79 -3.52
CA VAL A 138 4.61 -12.95 -4.98
C VAL A 138 6.01 -13.13 -5.55
N GLY A 139 7.00 -12.33 -5.11
CA GLY A 139 8.40 -12.47 -5.52
C GLY A 139 8.98 -13.85 -5.22
N ALA A 140 8.64 -14.42 -4.06
CA ALA A 140 9.03 -15.75 -3.62
C ALA A 140 8.11 -16.88 -4.14
N LYS A 141 7.16 -16.58 -5.04
CA LYS A 141 6.15 -17.53 -5.56
C LYS A 141 5.30 -18.22 -4.47
N ASN A 142 5.20 -17.61 -3.29
CA ASN A 142 4.36 -18.09 -2.18
C ASN A 142 2.96 -17.46 -2.25
N PHE A 143 2.18 -17.86 -3.26
CA PHE A 143 0.81 -17.39 -3.46
C PHE A 143 -0.16 -17.68 -2.30
N PRO A 144 -0.08 -18.82 -1.58
CA PRO A 144 -0.91 -19.07 -0.41
C PRO A 144 -0.75 -17.99 0.69
N LEU A 145 0.45 -17.46 0.87
CA LEU A 145 0.70 -16.37 1.82
C LEU A 145 -0.01 -15.07 1.41
N VAL A 146 -0.14 -14.78 0.10
CA VAL A 146 -0.89 -13.62 -0.41
C VAL A 146 -2.36 -13.73 -0.02
N GLY A 147 -2.98 -14.91 -0.23
CA GLY A 147 -4.37 -15.16 0.15
C GLY A 147 -4.60 -15.09 1.66
N ALA A 148 -3.73 -15.72 2.45
CA ALA A 148 -3.78 -15.65 3.91
C ALA A 148 -3.64 -14.20 4.42
N THR A 149 -2.73 -13.42 3.85
CA THR A 149 -2.53 -12.01 4.21
C THR A 149 -3.76 -11.16 3.89
N MET A 150 -4.38 -11.37 2.73
CA MET A 150 -5.64 -10.70 2.38
C MET A 150 -6.74 -11.02 3.39
N GLN A 151 -6.93 -12.30 3.75
CA GLN A 151 -7.94 -12.72 4.73
C GLN A 151 -7.69 -12.10 6.11
N ARG A 152 -6.44 -12.09 6.59
CA ARG A 152 -6.06 -11.42 7.86
C ARG A 152 -6.38 -9.94 7.83
N MET A 153 -6.06 -9.27 6.73
CA MET A 153 -6.32 -7.84 6.59
C MET A 153 -7.83 -7.55 6.57
N VAL A 154 -8.65 -8.34 5.87
CA VAL A 154 -10.12 -8.19 5.90
C VAL A 154 -10.64 -8.29 7.34
N LEU A 155 -10.20 -9.30 8.10
CA LEU A 155 -10.59 -9.47 9.50
C LEU A 155 -10.13 -8.29 10.38
N LEU A 156 -8.91 -7.79 10.17
CA LEU A 156 -8.38 -6.63 10.88
C LEU A 156 -9.22 -5.37 10.60
N LEU A 157 -9.52 -5.09 9.33
CA LEU A 157 -10.31 -3.92 8.94
C LEU A 157 -11.76 -4.00 9.43
N LEU A 158 -12.37 -5.19 9.42
CA LEU A 158 -13.69 -5.39 10.01
C LEU A 158 -13.68 -5.12 11.52
N ALA A 159 -12.64 -5.58 12.23
CA ALA A 159 -12.49 -5.31 13.67
C ALA A 159 -12.30 -3.81 13.95
N VAL A 160 -11.50 -3.10 13.16
CA VAL A 160 -11.28 -1.65 13.29
C VAL A 160 -12.52 -0.84 12.88
N SER A 161 -13.34 -1.35 11.96
CA SER A 161 -14.58 -0.71 11.54
C SER A 161 -15.62 -0.62 12.67
N VAL A 162 -15.60 -1.51 13.66
CA VAL A 162 -16.52 -1.49 14.82
C VAL A 162 -16.37 -0.23 15.70
N PRO A 163 -15.17 0.11 16.23
CA PRO A 163 -15.00 1.34 17.00
C PRO A 163 -15.22 2.60 16.15
N VAL A 164 -14.87 2.59 14.86
CA VAL A 164 -15.14 3.71 13.94
C VAL A 164 -16.66 3.91 13.77
N ALA A 165 -17.42 2.83 13.57
CA ALA A 165 -18.87 2.89 13.48
C ALA A 165 -19.49 3.47 14.77
N PHE A 166 -19.00 3.06 15.94
CA PHE A 166 -19.46 3.62 17.21
C PHE A 166 -19.18 5.12 17.30
N LEU A 167 -17.98 5.56 16.90
CA LEU A 167 -17.63 6.99 16.85
C LEU A 167 -18.59 7.77 15.94
N TRP A 168 -18.93 7.23 14.77
CA TRP A 168 -19.84 7.88 13.81
C TRP A 168 -21.27 8.04 14.35
N THR A 169 -21.71 7.20 15.30
CA THR A 169 -23.00 7.37 15.99
C THR A 169 -23.04 8.56 16.94
N LYS A 170 -21.87 9.13 17.27
CA LYS A 170 -21.70 10.28 18.17
C LYS A 170 -21.18 11.53 17.46
N MET A 171 -21.26 11.58 16.13
CA MET A 171 -20.74 12.69 15.34
C MET A 171 -21.40 14.03 15.70
N GLU A 172 -22.73 14.12 15.77
CA GLU A 172 -23.46 15.36 16.06
C GLU A 172 -23.08 15.95 17.42
N PRO A 173 -23.11 15.21 18.55
CA PRO A 173 -22.62 15.72 19.82
C PRO A 173 -21.18 16.25 19.75
N LEU A 174 -20.29 15.56 19.04
CA LEU A 174 -18.90 15.99 18.87
C LEU A 174 -18.81 17.30 18.07
N LEU A 175 -19.57 17.43 16.99
CA LEU A 175 -19.61 18.65 16.19
C LEU A 175 -20.19 19.83 16.97
N LEU A 176 -21.24 19.61 17.76
CA LEU A 176 -21.82 20.63 18.64
C LEU A 176 -20.81 21.09 19.70
N LEU A 177 -20.02 20.18 20.27
CA LEU A 177 -18.92 20.52 21.19
C LEU A 177 -17.84 21.36 20.50
N CYS A 178 -17.59 21.13 19.21
CA CYS A 178 -16.72 21.96 18.38
C CYS A 178 -17.34 23.29 17.94
N GLY A 179 -18.57 23.61 18.39
CA GLY A 179 -19.26 24.87 18.09
C GLY A 179 -19.89 24.94 16.70
N GLN A 180 -20.15 23.80 16.05
CA GLN A 180 -20.86 23.78 14.76
C GLN A 180 -22.34 24.16 14.91
N ASP A 181 -22.90 24.70 13.83
CA ASP A 181 -24.34 24.93 13.72
C ASP A 181 -25.13 23.62 13.86
N ALA A 182 -26.23 23.66 14.62
CA ALA A 182 -27.00 22.47 14.95
C ALA A 182 -27.66 21.83 13.73
N ALA A 183 -28.12 22.62 12.75
CA ALA A 183 -28.72 22.07 11.55
C ALA A 183 -27.67 21.39 10.66
N ILE A 184 -26.47 21.99 10.53
CA ILE A 184 -25.35 21.38 9.80
C ILE A 184 -24.88 20.10 10.49
N ALA A 185 -24.74 20.11 11.83
CA ALA A 185 -24.35 18.94 12.61
C ALA A 185 -25.35 17.78 12.46
N ALA A 186 -26.65 18.06 12.55
CA ALA A 186 -27.71 17.07 12.34
C ALA A 186 -27.72 16.52 10.89
N ALA A 187 -27.52 17.38 9.88
CA ALA A 187 -27.42 16.95 8.49
C ALA A 187 -26.20 16.04 8.27
N ALA A 188 -25.04 16.40 8.84
CA ALA A 188 -23.83 15.60 8.76
C ALA A 188 -23.99 14.24 9.47
N GLN A 189 -24.64 14.22 10.63
CA GLN A 189 -24.96 12.99 11.37
C GLN A 189 -25.87 12.06 10.58
N ARG A 190 -26.89 12.60 9.88
CA ARG A 190 -27.74 11.79 8.99
C ARG A 190 -26.93 11.20 7.85
N TYR A 191 -26.07 11.98 7.20
CA TYR A 191 -25.21 11.46 6.12
C TYR A 191 -24.30 10.33 6.61
N ILE A 192 -23.55 10.55 7.70
CA ILE A 192 -22.51 9.60 8.14
C ILE A 192 -23.10 8.26 8.63
N LEU A 193 -24.30 8.26 9.22
CA LEU A 193 -24.97 7.01 9.63
C LEU A 193 -25.32 6.14 8.43
N PHE A 194 -25.69 6.75 7.30
CA PHE A 194 -25.96 6.03 6.07
C PHE A 194 -24.69 5.63 5.31
N CYS A 195 -23.51 6.14 5.72
CA CYS A 195 -22.20 5.63 5.31
C CYS A 195 -21.73 4.42 6.13
N LEU A 196 -22.41 3.99 7.20
CA LEU A 196 -21.97 2.82 7.99
C LEU A 196 -21.71 1.55 7.13
N PRO A 197 -22.52 1.22 6.11
CA PRO A 197 -22.23 0.09 5.23
C PRO A 197 -20.93 0.26 4.42
N ASP A 198 -20.48 1.49 4.17
CA ASP A 198 -19.19 1.73 3.49
C ASP A 198 -18.03 1.14 4.28
N LEU A 199 -18.03 1.23 5.61
CA LEU A 199 -16.97 0.64 6.45
C LEU A 199 -16.85 -0.87 6.22
N PHE A 200 -17.99 -1.56 6.11
CA PHE A 200 -18.02 -2.98 5.80
C PHE A 200 -17.46 -3.24 4.40
N PHE A 201 -17.97 -2.58 3.37
CA PHE A 201 -17.50 -2.82 1.99
C PHE A 201 -16.03 -2.45 1.78
N LEU A 202 -15.56 -1.35 2.39
CA LEU A 202 -14.16 -0.93 2.33
C LEU A 202 -13.22 -1.94 2.99
N SER A 203 -13.68 -2.61 4.06
CA SER A 203 -12.93 -3.68 4.72
C SER A 203 -12.63 -4.87 3.80
N PHE A 204 -13.46 -5.10 2.77
CA PHE A 204 -13.18 -6.07 1.71
C PHE A 204 -12.46 -5.43 0.52
N LEU A 205 -12.89 -4.23 0.12
CA LEU A 205 -12.44 -3.58 -1.10
C LEU A 205 -10.96 -3.22 -1.07
N HIS A 206 -10.45 -2.67 0.04
CA HIS A 206 -9.04 -2.31 0.13
C HIS A 206 -8.12 -3.54 0.00
N PRO A 207 -8.29 -4.62 0.80
CA PRO A 207 -7.43 -5.79 0.68
C PRO A 207 -7.56 -6.48 -0.68
N LEU A 208 -8.77 -6.56 -1.24
CA LEU A 208 -9.02 -7.23 -2.52
C LEU A 208 -8.32 -6.53 -3.69
N ARG A 209 -8.32 -5.19 -3.71
CA ARG A 209 -7.57 -4.42 -4.71
C ARG A 209 -6.06 -4.62 -4.57
N ILE A 210 -5.54 -4.68 -3.34
CA ILE A 210 -4.11 -4.91 -3.10
C ILE A 210 -3.73 -6.34 -3.51
N TYR A 211 -4.55 -7.32 -3.16
CA TYR A 211 -4.38 -8.72 -3.55
C TYR A 211 -4.27 -8.89 -5.06
N LEU A 212 -5.14 -8.25 -5.85
CA LEU A 212 -5.09 -8.33 -7.31
C LEU A 212 -3.90 -7.54 -7.88
N ARG A 213 -3.67 -6.31 -7.42
CA ARG A 213 -2.60 -5.45 -7.98
C ARG A 213 -1.20 -5.99 -7.72
N THR A 214 -0.98 -6.58 -6.54
CA THR A 214 0.34 -7.14 -6.17
C THR A 214 0.71 -8.35 -7.01
N GLN A 215 -0.28 -9.03 -7.59
CA GLN A 215 -0.13 -10.11 -8.57
C GLN A 215 -0.11 -9.59 -10.03
N SER A 216 -0.01 -8.27 -10.24
CA SER A 216 -0.05 -7.60 -11.55
C SER A 216 -1.40 -7.70 -12.30
N ILE A 217 -2.50 -8.00 -11.59
CA ILE A 217 -3.84 -8.16 -12.18
C ILE A 217 -4.59 -6.82 -12.11
N ASN A 218 -4.16 -5.84 -12.91
CA ASN A 218 -4.65 -4.46 -12.82
C ASN A 218 -5.86 -4.17 -13.73
N LEU A 219 -5.89 -4.71 -14.95
CA LEU A 219 -6.94 -4.42 -15.93
C LEU A 219 -8.37 -4.78 -15.42
N PRO A 220 -8.58 -5.94 -14.75
CA PRO A 220 -9.89 -6.26 -14.18
C PRO A 220 -10.33 -5.27 -13.11
N ILE A 221 -9.40 -4.72 -12.32
CA ILE A 221 -9.70 -3.69 -11.33
C ILE A 221 -10.26 -2.45 -12.02
N THR A 222 -9.61 -2.03 -13.11
CA THR A 222 -10.06 -0.88 -13.92
C THR A 222 -11.45 -1.11 -14.51
N ALA A 223 -11.69 -2.28 -15.12
CA ALA A 223 -12.96 -2.62 -15.74
C ALA A 223 -14.11 -2.69 -14.72
N CYS A 224 -13.87 -3.32 -13.57
CA CYS A 224 -14.87 -3.39 -12.50
C CYS A 224 -15.16 -2.00 -11.90
N ALA A 225 -14.13 -1.15 -11.73
CA ALA A 225 -14.30 0.22 -11.30
C ALA A 225 -15.12 1.04 -12.31
N ALA A 226 -14.82 0.94 -13.60
CA ALA A 226 -15.57 1.63 -14.65
C ALA A 226 -17.06 1.25 -14.61
N LEU A 227 -17.35 -0.05 -14.51
CA LEU A 227 -18.72 -0.56 -14.43
C LEU A 227 -19.44 -0.08 -13.16
N ALA A 228 -18.78 -0.16 -12.00
CA ALA A 228 -19.35 0.30 -10.73
C ALA A 228 -19.67 1.80 -10.75
N ILE A 229 -18.81 2.62 -11.36
CA ILE A 229 -19.03 4.07 -11.49
C ILE A 229 -20.13 4.39 -12.50
N ALA A 230 -20.19 3.67 -13.62
CA ALA A 230 -21.28 3.81 -14.60
C ALA A 230 -22.65 3.52 -13.95
N ILE A 231 -22.71 2.56 -13.03
CA ILE A 231 -23.91 2.20 -12.26
C ILE A 231 -24.15 3.17 -11.09
N HIS A 232 -23.13 3.82 -10.54
CA HIS A 232 -23.27 4.76 -9.42
C HIS A 232 -24.13 5.99 -9.77
N LEU A 233 -24.02 6.51 -10.99
CA LEU A 233 -24.85 7.64 -11.44
C LEU A 233 -26.36 7.33 -11.43
N PRO A 234 -26.86 6.27 -12.08
CA PRO A 234 -28.28 5.92 -12.03
C PRO A 234 -28.75 5.54 -10.62
N ILE A 235 -27.89 4.93 -9.79
CA ILE A 235 -28.22 4.67 -8.38
C ILE A 235 -28.42 5.96 -7.60
N ASN A 236 -27.55 6.96 -7.75
CA ASN A 236 -27.75 8.27 -7.13
C ASN A 236 -29.07 8.90 -7.60
N TYR A 237 -29.32 8.90 -8.90
CA TYR A 237 -30.56 9.45 -9.45
C TYR A 237 -31.81 8.76 -8.87
N LEU A 238 -31.80 7.42 -8.80
CA LEU A 238 -32.88 6.64 -8.22
C LEU A 238 -33.09 6.97 -6.73
N LEU A 239 -32.04 6.89 -5.92
CA LEU A 239 -32.15 7.08 -4.46
C LEU A 239 -32.50 8.52 -4.09
N VAL A 240 -31.90 9.50 -4.76
CA VAL A 240 -32.05 10.91 -4.42
C VAL A 240 -33.27 11.54 -5.08
N THR A 241 -33.44 11.35 -6.40
CA THR A 241 -34.47 12.05 -7.17
C THR A 241 -35.78 11.28 -7.24
N VAL A 242 -35.75 9.97 -7.48
CA VAL A 242 -36.97 9.17 -7.65
C VAL A 242 -37.55 8.76 -6.29
N LEU A 243 -36.71 8.28 -5.37
CA LEU A 243 -37.13 7.83 -4.03
C LEU A 243 -37.14 8.94 -2.98
N GLY A 244 -36.59 10.11 -3.31
CA GLY A 244 -36.64 11.29 -2.44
C GLY A 244 -35.86 11.15 -1.13
N LEU A 245 -34.85 10.27 -1.05
CA LEU A 245 -34.09 10.00 0.18
C LEU A 245 -33.12 11.14 0.56
N GLY A 246 -33.05 12.21 -0.21
CA GLY A 246 -32.24 13.39 0.12
C GLY A 246 -30.77 13.07 0.37
N ILE A 247 -30.25 13.57 1.50
CA ILE A 247 -28.84 13.44 1.89
C ILE A 247 -28.44 11.98 2.19
N GLU A 248 -29.36 11.20 2.78
CA GLU A 248 -29.18 9.77 3.01
C GLU A 248 -29.06 8.99 1.69
N GLY A 249 -29.81 9.40 0.67
CA GLY A 249 -29.76 8.81 -0.65
C GLY A 249 -28.36 8.89 -1.28
N VAL A 250 -27.66 10.01 -1.10
CA VAL A 250 -26.28 10.18 -1.60
C VAL A 250 -25.30 9.29 -0.84
N ALA A 251 -25.43 9.21 0.49
CA ALA A 251 -24.61 8.34 1.32
C ALA A 251 -24.80 6.85 0.94
N LEU A 252 -26.05 6.39 0.80
CA LEU A 252 -26.36 5.03 0.36
C LEU A 252 -25.85 4.75 -1.05
N ALA A 253 -25.93 5.71 -1.97
CA ALA A 253 -25.41 5.52 -3.32
C ALA A 253 -23.89 5.26 -3.32
N SER A 254 -23.17 5.85 -2.35
CA SER A 254 -21.74 5.59 -2.14
C SER A 254 -21.49 4.18 -1.62
N ALA A 255 -22.28 3.72 -0.63
CA ALA A 255 -22.28 2.34 -0.17
C ALA A 255 -22.53 1.33 -1.29
N TRP A 256 -23.53 1.59 -2.13
CA TRP A 256 -23.83 0.75 -3.29
C TRP A 256 -22.70 0.72 -4.31
N ALA A 257 -21.98 1.82 -4.54
CA ALA A 257 -20.83 1.81 -5.44
C ALA A 257 -19.70 0.90 -4.94
N ASN A 258 -19.40 0.97 -3.64
CA ASN A 258 -18.40 0.10 -3.03
C ASN A 258 -18.87 -1.36 -3.02
N PHE A 259 -20.13 -1.62 -2.70
CA PHE A 259 -20.73 -2.96 -2.80
C PHE A 259 -20.59 -3.54 -4.21
N ASN A 260 -21.00 -2.79 -5.24
CA ASN A 260 -20.93 -3.23 -6.63
C ASN A 260 -19.48 -3.53 -7.03
N LEU A 261 -18.53 -2.69 -6.63
CA LEU A 261 -17.12 -2.92 -6.94
C LEU A 261 -16.58 -4.18 -6.25
N VAL A 262 -16.91 -4.39 -4.97
CA VAL A 262 -16.54 -5.63 -4.25
C VAL A 262 -17.14 -6.84 -4.96
N LEU A 263 -18.43 -6.79 -5.31
CA LEU A 263 -19.13 -7.87 -5.99
C LEU A 263 -18.48 -8.22 -7.33
N PHE A 264 -18.18 -7.22 -8.16
CA PHE A 264 -17.54 -7.44 -9.47
C PHE A 264 -16.14 -8.01 -9.34
N LEU A 265 -15.35 -7.53 -8.37
CA LEU A 265 -14.00 -8.06 -8.13
C LEU A 265 -14.04 -9.50 -7.60
N LEU A 266 -14.95 -9.82 -6.67
CA LEU A 266 -15.11 -11.19 -6.18
C LEU A 266 -15.59 -12.13 -7.28
N ALA A 267 -16.55 -11.70 -8.11
CA ALA A 267 -17.00 -12.45 -9.27
C ALA A 267 -15.84 -12.72 -10.24
N PHE A 268 -15.02 -11.71 -10.52
CA PHE A 268 -13.82 -11.87 -11.34
C PHE A 268 -12.85 -12.87 -10.72
N VAL A 269 -12.51 -12.75 -9.43
CA VAL A 269 -11.57 -13.65 -8.74
C VAL A 269 -12.08 -15.09 -8.75
N TYR A 270 -13.38 -15.30 -8.61
CA TYR A 270 -14.01 -16.62 -8.67
C TYR A 270 -13.94 -17.21 -10.08
N VAL A 271 -14.38 -16.46 -11.10
CA VAL A 271 -14.44 -16.92 -12.50
C VAL A 271 -13.05 -17.14 -13.10
N SER A 272 -12.10 -16.25 -12.83
CA SER A 272 -10.71 -16.36 -13.32
C SER A 272 -9.92 -17.48 -12.65
N GLY A 273 -10.39 -17.98 -11.50
CA GLY A 273 -9.71 -19.04 -10.75
C GLY A 273 -8.48 -18.58 -9.96
N VAL A 274 -8.16 -17.27 -9.94
CA VAL A 274 -6.98 -16.72 -9.24
C VAL A 274 -6.92 -17.13 -7.77
N HIS A 275 -8.08 -17.24 -7.11
CA HIS A 275 -8.17 -17.69 -5.72
C HIS A 275 -7.62 -19.11 -5.50
N ARG A 276 -7.59 -19.98 -6.51
CA ARG A 276 -7.15 -21.38 -6.37
C ARG A 276 -5.66 -21.46 -6.01
N ASP A 277 -4.84 -20.61 -6.63
CA ASP A 277 -3.39 -20.56 -6.40
C ASP A 277 -3.06 -19.93 -5.04
N THR A 278 -3.97 -19.11 -4.49
CA THR A 278 -3.77 -18.41 -3.23
C THR A 278 -4.42 -19.09 -2.03
N GLY A 279 -4.78 -20.37 -2.13
CA GLY A 279 -5.36 -21.14 -1.03
C GLY A 279 -6.88 -21.01 -0.85
N GLY A 280 -7.59 -20.39 -1.80
CA GLY A 280 -9.04 -20.27 -1.84
C GLY A 280 -9.63 -19.24 -0.87
N PHE A 281 -10.96 -19.27 -0.74
CA PHE A 281 -11.72 -18.39 0.16
C PHE A 281 -12.01 -19.00 1.53
N SER A 282 -11.63 -20.27 1.75
CA SER A 282 -11.80 -20.90 3.06
C SER A 282 -10.86 -20.25 4.07
N LEU A 283 -11.36 -19.98 5.28
CA LEU A 283 -10.55 -19.50 6.41
C LEU A 283 -9.90 -20.71 7.10
N PRO A 284 -8.61 -20.99 6.89
CA PRO A 284 -8.02 -22.19 7.43
C PRO A 284 -7.70 -21.98 8.92
N ARG A 285 -7.86 -23.03 9.75
CA ARG A 285 -7.70 -22.92 11.22
C ARG A 285 -6.30 -22.46 11.65
N ASN A 286 -5.27 -22.76 10.85
CA ASN A 286 -3.91 -22.30 11.06
C ASN A 286 -3.73 -20.79 10.83
N LEU A 287 -4.63 -20.12 10.11
CA LEU A 287 -4.61 -18.66 9.91
C LEU A 287 -4.58 -17.91 11.24
N PHE A 288 -5.35 -18.38 12.22
CA PHE A 288 -5.47 -17.80 13.55
C PHE A 288 -4.35 -18.21 14.50
N LYS A 289 -3.64 -19.31 14.21
CA LYS A 289 -2.54 -19.83 15.04
C LYS A 289 -1.18 -19.20 14.71
N ASP A 290 -1.04 -18.61 13.53
CA ASP A 290 0.20 -17.95 13.08
C ASP A 290 0.35 -16.55 13.70
N VAL A 291 0.77 -16.52 14.98
CA VAL A 291 0.94 -15.28 15.76
C VAL A 291 2.01 -14.39 15.13
N ASP A 292 3.11 -14.95 14.65
CA ASP A 292 4.21 -14.19 14.04
C ASP A 292 3.77 -13.47 12.76
N GLY A 293 2.99 -14.16 11.92
CA GLY A 293 2.41 -13.57 10.72
C GLY A 293 1.40 -12.45 11.01
N TRP A 294 0.58 -12.59 12.06
CA TRP A 294 -0.30 -11.52 12.53
C TRP A 294 0.48 -10.32 13.06
N MET A 295 1.48 -10.55 13.92
CA MET A 295 2.28 -9.49 14.52
C MET A 295 3.05 -8.69 13.45
N ARG A 296 3.65 -9.39 12.48
CA ARG A 296 4.33 -8.76 11.34
C ARG A 296 3.36 -7.91 10.52
N LEU A 297 2.17 -8.43 10.22
CA LEU A 297 1.17 -7.71 9.43
C LEU A 297 0.67 -6.46 10.17
N VAL A 298 0.32 -6.58 11.46
CA VAL A 298 -0.17 -5.45 12.26
C VAL A 298 0.89 -4.36 12.39
N ARG A 299 2.16 -4.72 12.61
CA ARG A 299 3.24 -3.73 12.68
C ARG A 299 3.34 -2.91 11.39
N LEU A 300 3.40 -3.57 10.24
CA LEU A 300 3.46 -2.90 8.94
C LEU A 300 2.18 -2.09 8.64
N ALA A 301 1.02 -2.60 9.07
CA ALA A 301 -0.26 -1.91 8.95
C ALA A 301 -0.29 -0.62 9.78
N VAL A 302 0.20 -0.64 11.02
CA VAL A 302 0.25 0.56 11.89
C VAL A 302 1.22 1.59 11.32
N GLU A 303 2.41 1.18 10.89
CA GLU A 303 3.40 2.06 10.27
C GLU A 303 2.82 2.73 8.99
N SER A 304 2.17 1.95 8.13
CA SER A 304 1.51 2.45 6.91
C SER A 304 0.29 3.33 7.23
N CYS A 305 -0.49 2.95 8.24
CA CYS A 305 -1.65 3.71 8.69
C CYS A 305 -1.25 5.09 9.18
N ALA A 306 -0.19 5.20 9.98
CA ALA A 306 0.31 6.48 10.46
C ALA A 306 0.72 7.38 9.28
N SER A 307 1.49 6.85 8.32
CA SER A 307 1.92 7.61 7.14
C SER A 307 0.74 8.12 6.30
N VAL A 308 -0.22 7.25 5.97
CA VAL A 308 -1.39 7.61 5.14
C VAL A 308 -2.34 8.55 5.89
N CYS A 309 -2.57 8.32 7.19
CA CYS A 309 -3.42 9.20 8.00
C CYS A 309 -2.81 10.60 8.10
N LEU A 310 -1.51 10.72 8.36
CA LEU A 310 -0.84 12.01 8.44
C LEU A 310 -0.93 12.78 7.12
N GLU A 311 -0.78 12.09 5.98
CA GLU A 311 -0.97 12.71 4.65
C GLU A 311 -2.39 13.26 4.48
N TRP A 312 -3.42 12.47 4.82
CA TRP A 312 -4.82 12.90 4.67
C TRP A 312 -5.20 13.99 5.66
N TRP A 313 -4.82 13.83 6.93
CA TRP A 313 -5.10 14.79 8.00
C TRP A 313 -4.42 16.13 7.75
N TRP A 314 -3.24 16.14 7.12
CA TRP A 314 -2.58 17.38 6.74
C TRP A 314 -3.46 18.25 5.84
N TYR A 315 -4.13 17.66 4.84
CA TYR A 315 -5.05 18.41 3.97
C TYR A 315 -6.24 19.00 4.74
N GLU A 316 -6.80 18.25 5.68
CA GLU A 316 -7.91 18.71 6.53
C GLU A 316 -7.47 19.82 7.49
N ILE A 317 -6.27 19.71 8.09
CA ILE A 317 -5.66 20.75 8.92
C ILE A 317 -5.44 22.03 8.10
N MET A 318 -4.95 21.91 6.86
CA MET A 318 -4.78 23.06 5.98
C MET A 318 -6.11 23.77 5.67
N ILE A 319 -7.18 23.01 5.39
CA ILE A 319 -8.53 23.58 5.21
C ILE A 319 -8.97 24.33 6.48
N LEU A 320 -8.79 23.72 7.66
CA LEU A 320 -9.14 24.34 8.94
C LEU A 320 -8.37 25.65 9.16
N LEU A 321 -7.06 25.66 8.89
CA LEU A 321 -6.24 26.86 9.00
C LEU A 321 -6.66 27.95 8.01
N CYS A 322 -7.01 27.59 6.77
CA CYS A 322 -7.62 28.53 5.82
C CYS A 322 -8.91 29.17 6.38
N GLY A 323 -9.71 28.40 7.12
CA GLY A 323 -10.92 28.89 7.80
C GLY A 323 -10.67 29.94 8.88
N LEU A 324 -9.42 30.10 9.35
CA LEU A 324 -9.02 31.10 10.36
C LEU A 324 -8.42 32.37 9.76
N LEU A 325 -8.22 32.45 8.44
CA LEU A 325 -7.68 33.63 7.77
C LEU A 325 -8.73 34.74 7.64
N ALA A 326 -8.25 35.97 7.38
CA ALA A 326 -9.09 37.18 7.29
C ALA A 326 -10.23 37.10 6.24
N ASN A 327 -10.05 36.31 5.17
CA ASN A 327 -11.10 36.02 4.20
C ASN A 327 -11.30 34.48 4.10
N PRO A 328 -12.02 33.88 5.05
CA PRO A 328 -12.09 32.42 5.18
C PRO A 328 -12.86 31.79 4.01
N LYS A 329 -13.89 32.47 3.49
CA LYS A 329 -14.67 31.97 2.33
C LYS A 329 -13.80 31.80 1.09
N ALA A 330 -13.01 32.83 0.74
CA ALA A 330 -12.15 32.77 -0.43
C ALA A 330 -10.98 31.79 -0.23
N THR A 331 -10.32 31.83 0.92
CA THR A 331 -9.14 30.99 1.19
C THR A 331 -9.47 29.51 1.32
N VAL A 332 -10.57 29.14 1.98
CA VAL A 332 -11.05 27.74 2.04
C VAL A 332 -11.46 27.26 0.65
N ALA A 333 -12.16 28.08 -0.14
CA ALA A 333 -12.52 27.73 -1.52
C ALA A 333 -11.28 27.52 -2.40
N SER A 334 -10.30 28.41 -2.33
CA SER A 334 -9.03 28.28 -3.04
C SER A 334 -8.25 27.03 -2.60
N MET A 335 -8.19 26.75 -1.30
CA MET A 335 -7.55 25.55 -0.78
C MET A 335 -8.26 24.28 -1.25
N GLY A 336 -9.59 24.26 -1.27
CA GLY A 336 -10.38 23.17 -1.84
C GLY A 336 -10.03 22.92 -3.31
N ILE A 337 -9.96 23.97 -4.14
CA ILE A 337 -9.54 23.85 -5.55
C ILE A 337 -8.11 23.32 -5.64
N LEU A 338 -7.20 23.80 -4.78
CA LEU A 338 -5.81 23.38 -4.75
C LEU A 338 -5.70 21.90 -4.39
N ILE A 339 -6.38 21.43 -3.35
CA ILE A 339 -6.42 20.02 -2.95
C ILE A 339 -6.93 19.15 -4.09
N GLN A 340 -8.06 19.51 -4.71
CA GLN A 340 -8.61 18.73 -5.82
C GLN A 340 -7.67 18.69 -7.03
N THR A 341 -6.95 19.79 -7.29
CA THR A 341 -5.95 19.86 -8.37
C THR A 341 -4.74 18.99 -8.04
N THR A 342 -4.23 19.08 -6.80
CA THR A 342 -3.11 18.28 -6.31
C THR A 342 -3.46 16.78 -6.34
N SER A 343 -4.65 16.39 -5.89
CA SER A 343 -5.10 14.98 -5.93
C SER A 343 -5.14 14.45 -7.37
N LEU A 344 -5.67 15.24 -8.32
CA LEU A 344 -5.70 14.85 -9.73
C LEU A 344 -4.29 14.68 -10.31
N LEU A 345 -3.38 15.59 -9.99
CA LEU A 345 -1.98 15.51 -10.43
C LEU A 345 -1.22 14.37 -9.75
N TYR A 346 -1.53 14.04 -8.50
CA TYR A 346 -0.89 12.99 -7.72
C TYR A 346 -1.22 11.57 -8.21
N ILE A 347 -2.32 11.39 -8.97
CA ILE A 347 -2.68 10.11 -9.60
C ILE A 347 -1.55 9.59 -10.49
N PHE A 348 -0.86 10.47 -11.21
CA PHE A 348 0.21 10.09 -12.15
C PHE A 348 1.46 9.54 -11.43
N PRO A 349 2.11 10.28 -10.52
CA PRO A 349 3.29 9.78 -9.81
C PRO A 349 2.98 8.57 -8.92
N SER A 350 1.81 8.52 -8.27
CA SER A 350 1.42 7.35 -7.46
C SER A 350 1.24 6.10 -8.31
N SER A 351 0.58 6.19 -9.46
CA SER A 351 0.42 5.06 -10.38
C SER A 351 1.74 4.61 -10.99
N LEU A 352 2.64 5.54 -11.30
CA LEU A 352 4.00 5.22 -11.74
C LEU A 352 4.78 4.50 -10.63
N SER A 353 4.71 4.97 -9.39
CA SER A 353 5.33 4.33 -8.22
C SER A 353 4.86 2.88 -8.03
N PHE A 354 3.55 2.63 -8.18
CA PHE A 354 3.02 1.27 -8.19
C PHE A 354 3.50 0.45 -9.39
N GLY A 355 3.63 1.07 -10.57
CA GLY A 355 4.12 0.42 -11.78
C GLY A 355 5.56 -0.05 -11.64
N VAL A 356 6.43 0.82 -11.13
CA VAL A 356 7.83 0.52 -10.81
C VAL A 356 7.91 -0.60 -9.77
N SER A 357 7.13 -0.49 -8.68
CA SER A 357 7.11 -1.51 -7.62
C SER A 357 6.67 -2.88 -8.15
N THR A 358 5.71 -2.92 -9.06
CA THR A 358 5.23 -4.16 -9.69
C THR A 358 6.27 -4.73 -10.65
N ARG A 359 6.92 -3.88 -11.45
CA ARG A 359 7.97 -4.27 -12.40
C ARG A 359 9.19 -4.87 -11.70
N ALA A 360 9.60 -4.27 -10.58
CA ALA A 360 10.69 -4.77 -9.74
C ALA A 360 10.40 -6.18 -9.18
N LYS A 361 9.16 -6.41 -8.72
CA LYS A 361 8.71 -7.74 -8.25
C LYS A 361 8.73 -8.78 -9.37
N LEU A 362 8.23 -8.43 -10.56
CA LEU A 362 8.24 -9.34 -11.71
C LEU A 362 9.68 -9.69 -12.12
N ALA A 363 10.60 -8.74 -12.07
CA ALA A 363 12.02 -8.99 -12.36
C ALA A 363 12.62 -10.03 -11.40
N GLN A 364 12.31 -9.98 -10.10
CA GLN A 364 12.75 -10.98 -9.12
C GLN A 364 12.21 -12.37 -9.42
N VAL A 365 10.92 -12.49 -9.80
CA VAL A 365 10.30 -13.78 -10.16
C VAL A 365 10.99 -14.41 -11.38
N LEU A 366 11.33 -13.59 -12.38
CA LEU A 366 12.02 -14.04 -13.58
C LEU A 366 13.47 -14.45 -13.29
N ALA A 367 14.20 -13.70 -12.46
CA ALA A 367 15.55 -14.06 -12.03
C ALA A 367 15.57 -15.43 -11.32
N GLY A 368 14.67 -15.65 -10.35
CA GLY A 368 14.54 -16.94 -9.68
C GLY A 368 14.04 -18.09 -10.56
N ALA A 369 13.43 -17.81 -11.73
CA ALA A 369 13.08 -18.85 -12.70
C ALA A 369 14.28 -19.26 -13.58
N ILE A 370 15.21 -18.34 -13.80
CA ILE A 370 16.46 -18.60 -14.55
C ILE A 370 17.39 -19.49 -13.72
N ASP A 371 17.50 -19.26 -12.41
CA ASP A 371 18.27 -20.13 -11.51
C ASP A 371 17.75 -21.57 -11.48
N VAL A 372 16.43 -21.77 -11.51
CA VAL A 372 15.81 -23.11 -11.47
C VAL A 372 15.98 -23.87 -12.79
N ASN A 373 16.00 -23.17 -13.93
CA ASN A 373 16.24 -23.78 -15.24
C ASN A 373 17.73 -23.87 -15.62
N GLY A 374 18.63 -23.27 -14.81
CA GLY A 374 20.06 -23.19 -15.07
C GLY A 374 20.96 -23.95 -14.09
N ALA A 375 20.46 -24.45 -12.95
CA ALA A 375 21.31 -25.09 -11.94
C ALA A 375 21.16 -26.62 -11.93
N GLY A 376 22.10 -27.30 -12.59
CA GLY A 376 22.70 -28.48 -11.98
C GLY A 376 23.50 -28.05 -10.75
N VAL A 377 23.14 -28.63 -9.60
CA VAL A 377 23.89 -28.74 -8.33
C VAL A 377 24.89 -27.61 -8.02
N ASN A 378 24.52 -26.69 -7.12
CA ASN A 378 25.31 -26.35 -5.93
C ASN A 378 24.50 -25.45 -4.98
N ASP A 379 24.28 -25.96 -3.77
CA ASP A 379 23.64 -25.25 -2.66
C ASP A 379 24.46 -24.03 -2.22
N ALA A 380 23.89 -22.83 -2.39
CA ALA A 380 24.23 -21.65 -1.60
C ALA A 380 22.97 -20.78 -1.47
N ALA A 381 22.23 -20.98 -0.37
CA ALA A 381 21.09 -20.15 -0.02
C ALA A 381 21.52 -18.69 0.21
N ALA A 382 21.23 -17.81 -0.76
CA ALA A 382 21.39 -16.37 -0.60
C ALA A 382 20.26 -15.80 0.27
N HIS A 383 20.48 -15.74 1.58
CA HIS A 383 19.65 -14.95 2.48
C HIS A 383 19.88 -13.46 2.26
N VAL A 384 19.04 -12.80 1.47
CA VAL A 384 19.01 -11.33 1.39
C VAL A 384 18.28 -10.79 2.62
N LYS A 385 19.04 -10.29 3.59
CA LYS A 385 18.53 -9.57 4.76
C LYS A 385 18.39 -8.09 4.38
N VAL A 386 17.16 -7.60 4.23
CA VAL A 386 16.91 -6.16 4.16
C VAL A 386 16.90 -5.62 5.60
N ALA A 387 17.98 -4.95 6.00
CA ALA A 387 18.00 -4.18 7.23
C ALA A 387 17.33 -2.82 6.96
N ALA A 388 16.33 -2.46 7.77
CA ALA A 388 15.77 -1.11 7.77
C ALA A 388 16.81 -0.13 8.35
N PRO A 389 17.01 1.06 7.76
CA PRO A 389 17.84 2.06 8.39
C PRO A 389 17.10 2.65 9.60
N HIS A 390 17.70 2.52 10.77
CA HIS A 390 17.42 3.41 11.89
C HIS A 390 17.78 4.85 11.48
N GLY A 391 16.97 5.80 11.95
CA GLY A 391 16.93 7.17 11.45
C GLY A 391 18.26 7.89 11.36
N ASP A 392 18.45 8.58 10.25
CA ASP A 392 18.80 10.00 10.23
C ASP A 392 18.45 10.58 8.85
N GLU A 393 18.22 11.88 8.82
CA GLU A 393 17.71 12.68 7.70
C GLU A 393 18.66 12.67 6.49
N ASP A 394 18.42 11.80 5.51
CA ASP A 394 18.61 12.05 4.07
C ASP A 394 18.20 10.81 3.26
N SER A 395 16.92 10.72 2.92
CA SER A 395 16.34 9.58 2.20
C SER A 395 16.61 9.68 0.70
N SER A 396 17.79 9.21 0.26
CA SER A 396 18.00 8.76 -1.11
C SER A 396 18.23 7.25 -1.14
N LEU A 397 17.41 6.55 -1.90
CA LEU A 397 17.43 5.11 -2.08
C LEU A 397 18.68 4.72 -2.89
N LEU A 398 19.83 4.64 -2.22
CA LEU A 398 21.08 4.18 -2.83
C LEU A 398 21.05 2.65 -2.93
N ILE A 399 20.62 2.16 -4.10
CA ILE A 399 20.91 0.78 -4.53
C ILE A 399 22.40 0.74 -4.87
N THR A 400 23.24 0.44 -3.90
CA THR A 400 24.65 0.14 -4.14
C THR A 400 24.78 -1.29 -4.64
N VAL A 401 24.98 -1.43 -5.96
CA VAL A 401 25.52 -2.68 -6.54
C VAL A 401 27.04 -2.58 -6.38
N SER A 402 27.59 -3.29 -5.40
CA SER A 402 29.05 -3.36 -5.24
C SER A 402 29.62 -4.27 -6.32
N GLY A 403 30.66 -3.77 -7.00
CA GLY A 403 31.27 -4.35 -8.20
C GLY A 403 32.23 -5.50 -7.98
#